data_AF-A0A5C9BBN0-F1
#
_entry.id   AF-A0A5C9BBN0-F1
#
_cell.length_a   1.000
_cell.length_b   1.000
_cell.length_c   1.000
_cell.angle_alpha   90.00
_cell.angle_beta   90.00
_cell.angle_gamma   90.00
#
_symmetry.space_group_name_H-M   'P 1'
#
loop_
_entity.id
_entity.type
_entity.pdbx_description
1 polymer ?
#
loop_
_entity_poly.entity_id
_entity_poly.type
_entity_poly.pdbx_seq_one_letter_code
_entity_poly.pdbx_strand_id
1 'polypeptide(L)'
;MSHARDHHEPHKPATPEGSAQDAIQAILQKIIIAHQQSIALLQQTETAYGRLIPRQLLTLLERDSIVDVKLGDQIERKLTVMFSDIRNFTPLSESMTPGENFEFINSYLGVMEPVVDRHGGIIDKYMGDSIMALFTQSADDAVAGSIAMLEKLEHYNAGRARAGYVPIQIGIGLNTGMVIIGTVGGANRMDSTVIGDAVNLTSRIEEATKTYRVPLLISQNTLYDLVDPSKYDIRFLDRIRVKGKTQPLSVYEVFDNDPAALRNAKRASKAKFEEAIACYHMKEIPLAMELLTECISVAPDDIPARIYLARGDEYLVAGHHTSTGELDASLEWRKEFLIGIEEIDKSHERLFNRVNALISPVTKDGKKAMSDLLVFLVGHAQSCFRIEEDLMRRHGYKFLDSHLQEHKRFIENFTALKVEADAAKSSLRYLSFRTQLLLFDWFTGHIAKTDRHMGRFLTSAM
;
A
#
# COMPACT_ATOMS: atom_id res chain seq x y z
N MET A 1 -44.41 -65.56 71.94
CA MET A 1 -43.19 -64.84 71.52
C MET A 1 -42.81 -65.31 70.13
N SER A 2 -42.51 -64.35 69.27
CA SER A 2 -42.31 -64.43 67.82
C SER A 2 -41.28 -65.48 67.36
N HIS A 3 -41.59 -66.22 66.30
CA HIS A 3 -40.61 -66.90 65.45
C HIS A 3 -40.83 -66.44 64.00
N ALA A 4 -39.94 -65.56 63.54
CA ALA A 4 -39.86 -65.07 62.18
C ALA A 4 -39.36 -66.18 61.25
N ARG A 5 -40.03 -66.34 60.09
CA ARG A 5 -39.53 -67.14 58.97
C ARG A 5 -38.81 -66.21 58.00
N ASP A 6 -37.51 -66.42 57.86
CA ASP A 6 -36.70 -65.82 56.79
C ASP A 6 -37.13 -66.39 55.44
N HIS A 7 -37.60 -65.53 54.55
CA HIS A 7 -37.74 -65.82 53.13
C HIS A 7 -36.43 -65.45 52.44
N HIS A 8 -35.67 -66.46 52.03
CA HIS A 8 -34.51 -66.31 51.16
C HIS A 8 -34.99 -66.43 49.70
N GLU A 9 -35.04 -65.32 48.98
CA GLU A 9 -35.26 -65.28 47.53
C GLU A 9 -33.93 -65.62 46.81
N PRO A 10 -33.91 -66.51 45.81
CA PRO A 10 -32.69 -66.82 45.08
C PRO A 10 -32.35 -65.68 44.10
N HIS A 11 -31.17 -65.08 44.29
CA HIS A 11 -30.56 -64.16 43.33
C HIS A 11 -30.46 -64.81 41.95
N LYS A 12 -31.19 -64.27 40.97
CA LYS A 12 -31.04 -64.61 39.54
C LYS A 12 -29.62 -64.18 39.10
N PRO A 13 -28.77 -65.07 38.56
CA PRO A 13 -27.49 -64.65 38.01
C PRO A 13 -27.75 -63.79 36.77
N ALA A 14 -27.04 -62.66 36.67
CA ALA A 14 -27.05 -61.81 35.49
C ALA A 14 -26.71 -62.65 34.25
N THR A 15 -27.52 -62.55 33.20
CA THR A 15 -27.31 -63.29 31.96
C THR A 15 -26.00 -62.83 31.28
N PRO A 16 -25.21 -63.73 30.68
CA PRO A 16 -23.91 -63.40 30.07
C PRO A 16 -23.98 -62.28 29.02
N GLU A 17 -25.13 -62.16 28.33
CA GLU A 17 -25.40 -61.16 27.29
C GLU A 17 -25.37 -59.71 27.82
N GLY A 18 -25.83 -59.46 29.05
CA GLY A 18 -25.77 -58.12 29.66
C GLY A 18 -24.34 -57.66 29.95
N SER A 19 -23.49 -58.59 30.39
CA SER A 19 -22.07 -58.30 30.70
C SER A 19 -21.24 -57.98 29.44
N ALA A 20 -21.57 -58.62 28.31
CA ALA A 20 -20.92 -58.37 27.04
C ALA A 20 -21.35 -57.03 26.43
N GLN A 21 -22.64 -56.68 26.53
CA GLN A 21 -23.15 -55.37 26.13
C GLN A 21 -22.55 -54.23 26.95
N ASP A 22 -22.44 -54.39 28.27
CA ASP A 22 -21.82 -53.40 29.15
C ASP A 22 -20.32 -53.21 28.84
N ALA A 23 -19.61 -54.30 28.52
CA ALA A 23 -18.21 -54.22 28.11
C ALA A 23 -18.02 -53.50 26.77
N ILE A 24 -18.90 -53.76 25.78
CA ILE A 24 -18.89 -53.05 24.49
C ILE A 24 -19.20 -51.57 24.68
N GLN A 25 -20.21 -51.24 25.51
CA GLN A 25 -20.58 -49.86 25.83
C GLN A 25 -19.41 -49.11 26.48
N ALA A 26 -18.71 -49.73 27.43
CA ALA A 26 -17.55 -49.15 28.09
C ALA A 26 -16.36 -48.93 27.12
N ILE A 27 -16.13 -49.85 26.18
CA ILE A 27 -15.11 -49.71 25.14
C ILE A 27 -15.47 -48.57 24.18
N LEU A 28 -16.72 -48.52 23.69
CA LEU A 28 -17.22 -47.44 22.84
C LEU A 28 -17.06 -46.08 23.52
N GLN A 29 -17.40 -45.99 24.80
CA GLN A 29 -17.28 -44.74 25.56
C GLN A 29 -15.81 -44.31 25.72
N LYS A 30 -14.89 -45.25 25.96
CA LYS A 30 -13.45 -44.97 25.96
C LYS A 30 -12.96 -44.49 24.58
N ILE A 31 -13.42 -45.10 23.49
CA ILE A 31 -13.07 -44.69 22.12
C ILE A 31 -13.61 -43.29 21.83
N ILE A 32 -14.87 -42.99 22.19
CA ILE A 32 -15.46 -41.65 22.00
C ILE A 32 -14.68 -40.60 22.76
N ILE A 33 -14.34 -40.84 24.03
CA ILE A 33 -13.54 -39.92 24.83
C ILE A 33 -12.15 -39.71 24.21
N ALA A 34 -11.47 -40.79 23.81
CA ALA A 34 -10.16 -40.68 23.16
C ALA A 34 -10.23 -39.92 21.82
N HIS A 35 -11.31 -40.13 21.04
CA HIS A 35 -11.54 -39.43 19.79
C HIS A 35 -11.80 -37.93 20.01
N GLN A 36 -12.62 -37.57 21.00
CA GLN A 36 -12.86 -36.19 21.40
C GLN A 36 -11.57 -35.49 21.87
N GLN A 37 -10.76 -36.18 22.67
CA GLN A 37 -9.45 -35.67 23.11
C GLN A 37 -8.50 -35.45 21.93
N SER A 38 -8.48 -36.36 20.96
CA SER A 38 -7.68 -36.24 19.74
C SER A 38 -8.11 -35.04 18.90
N ILE A 39 -9.42 -34.84 18.68
CA ILE A 39 -9.96 -33.67 17.98
C ILE A 39 -9.58 -32.38 18.71
N ALA A 40 -9.73 -32.33 20.04
CA ALA A 40 -9.39 -31.15 20.82
C ALA A 40 -7.88 -30.81 20.72
N LEU A 41 -7.01 -31.82 20.77
CA LEU A 41 -5.57 -31.64 20.59
C LEU A 41 -5.23 -31.15 19.19
N LEU A 42 -5.88 -31.70 18.15
CA LEU A 42 -5.71 -31.24 16.76
C LEU A 42 -6.13 -29.78 16.62
N GLN A 43 -7.27 -29.39 17.17
CA GLN A 43 -7.73 -27.98 17.15
C GLN A 43 -6.78 -27.03 17.90
N GLN A 44 -6.26 -27.44 19.05
CA GLN A 44 -5.24 -26.67 19.78
C GLN A 44 -3.94 -26.53 18.98
N THR A 45 -3.50 -27.62 18.38
CA THR A 45 -2.29 -27.65 17.55
C THR A 45 -2.44 -26.78 16.31
N GLU A 46 -3.59 -26.86 15.63
CA GLU A 46 -3.93 -26.04 14.48
C GLU A 46 -3.99 -24.54 14.87
N THR A 47 -4.59 -24.21 16.02
CA THR A 47 -4.63 -22.84 16.53
C THR A 47 -3.23 -22.32 16.85
N ALA A 48 -2.36 -23.16 17.42
CA ALA A 48 -0.98 -22.80 17.71
C ALA A 48 -0.17 -22.55 16.43
N TYR A 49 -0.30 -23.41 15.41
CA TYR A 49 0.34 -23.21 14.11
C TYR A 49 -0.22 -21.99 13.36
N GLY A 50 -1.52 -21.71 13.49
CA GLY A 50 -2.15 -20.53 12.90
C GLY A 50 -1.62 -19.19 13.44
N ARG A 51 -0.99 -19.18 14.62
CA ARG A 51 -0.27 -18.00 15.15
C ARG A 51 1.09 -17.78 14.49
N LEU A 52 1.61 -18.79 13.79
CA LEU A 52 2.89 -18.75 13.08
C LEU A 52 2.70 -18.64 11.56
N ILE A 53 1.56 -19.09 11.04
CA ILE A 53 1.19 -19.01 9.62
C ILE A 53 -0.22 -18.41 9.55
N PRO A 54 -0.39 -17.14 9.12
CA PRO A 54 -1.69 -16.50 9.06
C PRO A 54 -2.65 -17.30 8.18
N ARG A 55 -3.81 -17.70 8.71
CA ARG A 55 -4.84 -18.41 7.93
C ARG A 55 -5.31 -17.60 6.72
N GLN A 56 -5.33 -16.28 6.85
CA GLN A 56 -5.70 -15.34 5.81
C GLN A 56 -4.80 -15.46 4.57
N LEU A 57 -3.57 -15.97 4.72
CA LEU A 57 -2.65 -16.22 3.61
C LEU A 57 -3.10 -17.42 2.76
N LEU A 58 -3.80 -18.40 3.34
CA LEU A 58 -4.42 -19.49 2.60
C LEU A 58 -5.55 -18.96 1.72
N THR A 59 -6.39 -18.06 2.26
CA THR A 59 -7.42 -17.37 1.50
C THR A 59 -6.82 -16.58 0.34
N LEU A 60 -5.68 -15.93 0.56
CA LEU A 60 -4.96 -15.22 -0.49
C LEU A 60 -4.48 -16.15 -1.61
N LEU A 61 -4.00 -17.34 -1.26
CA LEU A 61 -3.57 -18.40 -2.18
C LEU A 61 -4.73 -19.19 -2.82
N GLU A 62 -6.00 -18.86 -2.53
CA GLU A 62 -7.17 -19.63 -2.96
C GLU A 62 -7.08 -21.11 -2.53
N ARG A 63 -6.66 -21.34 -1.28
CA ARG A 63 -6.59 -22.66 -0.65
C ARG A 63 -7.49 -22.73 0.58
N ASP A 64 -8.23 -23.82 0.71
CA ASP A 64 -9.12 -24.06 1.86
C ASP A 64 -8.35 -24.60 3.07
N SER A 65 -7.23 -25.30 2.85
CA SER A 65 -6.42 -25.89 3.91
C SER A 65 -4.92 -25.79 3.65
N ILE A 66 -4.14 -25.72 4.73
CA ILE A 66 -2.68 -25.76 4.69
C ILE A 66 -2.15 -27.06 4.06
N VAL A 67 -2.92 -28.15 4.12
CA VAL A 67 -2.53 -29.44 3.53
C VAL A 67 -2.56 -29.40 1.99
N ASP A 68 -3.30 -28.46 1.41
CA ASP A 68 -3.42 -28.30 -0.04
C ASP A 68 -2.32 -27.42 -0.62
N VAL A 69 -1.59 -26.71 0.25
CA VAL A 69 -0.51 -25.81 -0.15
C VAL A 69 0.72 -26.61 -0.56
N LYS A 70 1.15 -26.42 -1.81
CA LYS A 70 2.34 -27.08 -2.37
C LYS A 70 3.45 -26.08 -2.61
N LEU A 71 4.70 -26.55 -2.59
CA LEU A 71 5.85 -25.74 -2.97
C LEU A 71 5.69 -25.25 -4.41
N GLY A 72 5.85 -23.94 -4.63
CA GLY A 72 5.70 -23.31 -5.94
C GLY A 72 4.27 -22.91 -6.28
N ASP A 73 3.29 -23.17 -5.39
CA ASP A 73 1.97 -22.55 -5.51
C ASP A 73 2.14 -21.04 -5.49
N GLN A 74 1.53 -20.37 -6.46
CA GLN A 74 1.59 -18.92 -6.58
C GLN A 74 0.32 -18.38 -7.21
N ILE A 75 -0.02 -17.15 -6.83
CA ILE A 75 -1.13 -16.41 -7.40
C ILE A 75 -0.81 -14.93 -7.49
N GLU A 76 -1.19 -14.33 -8.60
CA GLU A 76 -1.03 -12.90 -8.82
C GLU A 76 -2.27 -12.13 -8.35
N ARG A 77 -2.01 -11.02 -7.66
CA ARG A 77 -3.01 -10.11 -7.08
C ARG A 77 -2.57 -8.65 -7.26
N LYS A 78 -3.53 -7.77 -7.50
CA LYS A 78 -3.36 -6.34 -7.19
C LYS A 78 -3.81 -6.10 -5.75
N LEU A 79 -2.96 -5.50 -4.94
CA LEU A 79 -3.27 -5.14 -3.56
C LEU A 79 -2.44 -3.94 -3.09
N THR A 80 -2.78 -3.39 -1.93
CA THR A 80 -1.98 -2.34 -1.28
C THR A 80 -1.08 -2.96 -0.23
N VAL A 81 0.23 -2.76 -0.38
CA VAL A 81 1.23 -3.20 0.60
C VAL A 81 1.52 -2.04 1.54
N MET A 82 1.63 -2.33 2.83
CA MET A 82 2.06 -1.41 3.88
C MET A 82 3.37 -1.88 4.49
N PHE A 83 4.30 -0.96 4.68
CA PHE A 83 5.42 -1.10 5.60
C PHE A 83 5.29 -0.05 6.71
N SER A 84 5.57 -0.44 7.95
CA SER A 84 5.70 0.44 9.10
C SER A 84 6.96 0.10 9.87
N ASP A 85 7.69 1.08 10.39
CA ASP A 85 8.97 0.92 11.09
C ASP A 85 9.11 1.95 12.21
N ILE A 86 9.71 1.58 13.35
CA ILE A 86 9.91 2.49 14.48
C ILE A 86 11.13 3.38 14.19
N ARG A 87 10.92 4.70 14.22
CA ARG A 87 12.01 5.66 14.05
C ARG A 87 13.01 5.53 15.19
N ASN A 88 14.29 5.50 14.81
CA ASN A 88 15.41 5.37 15.75
C ASN A 88 15.29 4.13 16.65
N PHE A 89 14.79 3.00 16.12
CA PHE A 89 14.71 1.75 16.85
C PHE A 89 16.08 1.21 17.28
N THR A 90 17.12 1.30 16.42
CA THR A 90 18.45 0.77 16.76
C THR A 90 19.03 1.44 18.02
N PRO A 91 19.14 2.79 18.11
CA PRO A 91 19.59 3.42 19.36
C PRO A 91 18.68 3.12 20.57
N LEU A 92 17.37 2.97 20.36
CA LEU A 92 16.42 2.64 21.42
C LEU A 92 16.68 1.23 21.97
N SER A 93 16.86 0.24 21.10
CA SER A 93 17.10 -1.16 21.49
C SER A 93 18.48 -1.37 22.11
N GLU A 94 19.50 -0.60 21.70
CA GLU A 94 20.82 -0.59 22.35
C GLU A 94 20.79 -0.13 23.81
N SER A 95 19.76 0.63 24.20
CA SER A 95 19.56 1.08 25.59
C SER A 95 18.82 0.05 26.48
N MET A 96 18.36 -1.05 25.90
CA MET A 96 17.56 -2.08 26.57
C MET A 96 18.35 -3.38 26.73
N THR A 97 18.03 -4.15 27.76
CA THR A 97 18.42 -5.56 27.81
C THR A 97 17.66 -6.35 26.73
N PRO A 98 18.17 -7.52 26.29
CA PRO A 98 17.45 -8.35 25.32
C PRO A 98 16.01 -8.70 25.76
N GLY A 99 15.79 -8.97 27.05
CA GLY A 99 14.47 -9.26 27.60
C GLY A 99 13.51 -8.07 27.49
N GLU A 100 13.96 -6.88 27.90
CA GLU A 100 13.19 -5.64 27.78
C GLU A 100 12.88 -5.30 26.32
N ASN A 101 13.82 -5.52 25.40
CA ASN A 101 13.59 -5.29 23.98
C ASN A 101 12.52 -6.24 23.40
N PHE A 102 12.55 -7.52 23.79
CA PHE A 102 11.51 -8.48 23.41
C PHE A 102 10.12 -8.10 23.96
N GLU A 103 10.05 -7.69 25.23
CA GLU A 103 8.80 -7.22 25.84
C GLU A 103 8.29 -5.95 25.16
N PHE A 104 9.18 -5.03 24.81
CA PHE A 104 8.86 -3.81 24.08
C PHE A 104 8.28 -4.11 22.70
N ILE A 105 8.96 -4.92 21.88
CA ILE A 105 8.48 -5.29 20.55
C ILE A 105 7.09 -5.95 20.67
N ASN A 106 6.93 -6.94 21.53
CA ASN A 106 5.64 -7.62 21.70
C ASN A 106 4.53 -6.67 22.19
N SER A 107 4.87 -5.72 23.08
CA SER A 107 3.93 -4.69 23.54
C SER A 107 3.50 -3.76 22.41
N TYR A 108 4.44 -3.32 21.57
CA TYR A 108 4.15 -2.47 20.42
C TYR A 108 3.32 -3.21 19.36
N LEU A 109 3.76 -4.40 18.96
CA LEU A 109 3.06 -5.21 17.95
C LEU A 109 1.65 -5.60 18.42
N GLY A 110 1.48 -5.97 19.69
CA GLY A 110 0.16 -6.27 20.26
C GLY A 110 -0.81 -5.08 20.28
N VAL A 111 -0.31 -3.84 20.14
CA VAL A 111 -1.14 -2.64 19.99
C VAL A 111 -1.48 -2.37 18.52
N MET A 112 -0.54 -2.63 17.60
CA MET A 112 -0.69 -2.34 16.18
C MET A 112 -1.48 -3.41 15.42
N GLU A 113 -1.26 -4.68 15.72
CA GLU A 113 -1.91 -5.82 15.05
C GLU A 113 -3.44 -5.70 15.02
N PRO A 114 -4.13 -5.46 16.16
CA PRO A 114 -5.58 -5.32 16.14
C PRO A 114 -6.10 -4.10 15.36
N VAL A 115 -5.25 -3.10 15.08
CA VAL A 115 -5.64 -1.95 14.25
C VAL A 115 -5.61 -2.34 12.78
N VAL A 116 -4.55 -3.02 12.34
CA VAL A 116 -4.40 -3.54 10.97
C VAL A 116 -5.55 -4.49 10.63
N ASP A 117 -5.80 -5.47 11.50
CA ASP A 117 -6.86 -6.47 11.29
C ASP A 117 -8.26 -5.85 11.19
N ARG A 118 -8.57 -4.85 12.03
CA ARG A 118 -9.87 -4.16 12.01
C ARG A 118 -10.14 -3.37 10.74
N HIS A 119 -9.09 -3.01 10.01
CA HIS A 119 -9.18 -2.36 8.70
C HIS A 119 -8.92 -3.36 7.57
N GLY A 120 -9.13 -4.66 7.77
CA GLY A 120 -9.04 -5.66 6.71
C GLY A 120 -7.61 -5.92 6.20
N GLY A 121 -6.60 -5.43 6.91
CA GLY A 121 -5.20 -5.74 6.64
C GLY A 121 -4.84 -7.14 7.11
N ILE A 122 -3.90 -7.78 6.41
CA ILE A 122 -3.32 -9.06 6.78
C ILE A 122 -1.84 -8.84 7.04
N ILE A 123 -1.38 -9.10 8.27
CA ILE A 123 0.06 -9.04 8.57
C ILE A 123 0.74 -10.24 7.90
N ASP A 124 1.61 -9.94 6.94
CA ASP A 124 2.41 -10.96 6.25
C ASP A 124 3.56 -11.42 7.15
N LYS A 125 4.32 -10.46 7.70
CA LYS A 125 5.40 -10.73 8.65
C LYS A 125 5.82 -9.52 9.46
N TYR A 126 6.49 -9.82 10.57
CA TYR A 126 7.29 -8.89 11.35
C TYR A 126 8.77 -9.01 10.99
N MET A 127 9.48 -7.88 10.89
CA MET A 127 10.92 -7.83 10.58
C MET A 127 11.62 -6.97 11.64
N GLY A 128 11.84 -7.54 12.83
CA GLY A 128 12.27 -6.77 13.99
C GLY A 128 11.10 -5.93 14.51
N ASP A 129 11.25 -4.61 14.49
CA ASP A 129 10.21 -3.64 14.82
C ASP A 129 9.30 -3.28 13.63
N SER A 130 9.69 -3.66 12.41
CA SER A 130 8.92 -3.34 11.21
C SER A 130 7.73 -4.30 11.02
N ILE A 131 6.61 -3.75 10.55
CA ILE A 131 5.39 -4.49 10.18
C ILE A 131 5.21 -4.43 8.67
N MET A 132 5.03 -5.59 8.03
CA MET A 132 4.55 -5.67 6.64
C MET A 132 3.13 -6.21 6.63
N ALA A 133 2.21 -5.44 6.04
CA ALA A 133 0.80 -5.84 5.91
C ALA A 133 0.28 -5.69 4.48
N LEU A 134 -0.75 -6.47 4.16
CA LEU A 134 -1.38 -6.55 2.85
C LEU A 134 -2.86 -6.19 2.98
N PHE A 135 -3.33 -5.25 2.17
CA PHE A 135 -4.73 -4.83 2.09
C PHE A 135 -5.27 -5.21 0.73
N THR A 136 -6.19 -6.17 0.71
CA THR A 136 -6.59 -6.91 -0.50
C THR A 136 -7.89 -6.40 -1.11
N GLN A 137 -8.68 -5.66 -0.32
CA GLN A 137 -10.01 -5.19 -0.73
C GLN A 137 -9.95 -3.78 -1.30
N SER A 138 -9.31 -2.84 -0.59
CA SER A 138 -9.26 -1.44 -1.00
C SER A 138 -7.97 -0.75 -0.56
N ALA A 139 -7.54 0.25 -1.34
CA ALA A 139 -6.52 1.21 -0.92
C ALA A 139 -7.01 2.11 0.23
N ASP A 140 -8.32 2.39 0.30
CA ASP A 140 -8.92 3.18 1.39
C ASP A 140 -8.70 2.50 2.75
N ASP A 141 -8.85 1.17 2.81
CA ASP A 141 -8.64 0.39 4.02
C ASP A 141 -7.20 0.51 4.54
N ALA A 142 -6.23 0.52 3.62
CA ALA A 142 -4.81 0.71 3.96
C ALA A 142 -4.54 2.11 4.51
N VAL A 143 -5.10 3.15 3.85
CA VAL A 143 -4.93 4.55 4.29
C VAL A 143 -5.60 4.77 5.64
N ALA A 144 -6.87 4.37 5.78
CA ALA A 144 -7.62 4.49 7.03
C ALA A 144 -6.96 3.69 8.17
N GLY A 145 -6.52 2.46 7.91
CA GLY A 145 -5.79 1.63 8.87
C GLY A 145 -4.48 2.27 9.31
N SER A 146 -3.74 2.87 8.39
CA SER A 146 -2.48 3.58 8.70
C SER A 146 -2.71 4.83 9.54
N ILE A 147 -3.75 5.61 9.25
CA ILE A 147 -4.16 6.76 10.08
C ILE A 147 -4.52 6.26 11.49
N ALA A 148 -5.34 5.23 11.60
CA ALA A 148 -5.74 4.64 12.88
C ALA A 148 -4.55 4.07 13.67
N MET A 149 -3.51 3.55 13.00
CA MET A 149 -2.28 3.10 13.65
C MET A 149 -1.54 4.28 14.29
N LEU A 150 -1.46 5.42 13.62
CA LEU A 150 -0.84 6.63 14.15
C LEU A 150 -1.63 7.18 15.34
N GLU A 151 -2.96 7.23 15.27
CA GLU A 151 -3.81 7.63 16.40
C GLU A 151 -3.64 6.67 17.59
N LYS A 152 -3.57 5.36 17.33
CA LYS A 152 -3.36 4.37 18.37
C LYS A 152 -1.98 4.49 19.00
N LEU A 153 -0.96 4.86 18.21
CA LEU A 153 0.38 5.11 18.70
C LEU A 153 0.43 6.29 19.69
N GLU A 154 -0.35 7.35 19.48
CA GLU A 154 -0.43 8.46 20.44
C GLU A 154 -0.93 7.99 21.80
N HIS A 155 -1.96 7.14 21.82
CA HIS A 155 -2.46 6.54 23.06
C HIS A 155 -1.41 5.64 23.72
N TYR A 156 -0.71 4.82 22.93
CA TYR A 156 0.38 3.98 23.42
C TYR A 156 1.51 4.81 24.04
N ASN A 157 1.90 5.90 23.38
CA ASN A 157 2.91 6.84 23.85
C ASN A 157 2.50 7.55 25.16
N ALA A 158 1.23 7.89 25.33
CA ALA A 158 0.73 8.43 26.60
C ALA A 158 0.91 7.42 27.75
N GLY A 159 0.71 6.12 27.48
CA GLY A 159 1.01 5.03 28.41
C GLY A 159 2.50 4.92 28.74
N ARG A 160 3.35 4.92 27.69
CA ARG A 160 4.81 4.89 27.83
C ARG A 160 5.32 6.05 28.69
N ALA A 161 4.85 7.27 28.43
CA ALA A 161 5.25 8.46 29.16
C ALA A 161 4.89 8.38 30.65
N ARG A 162 3.70 7.85 31.00
CA ARG A 162 3.32 7.60 32.41
C ARG A 162 4.21 6.58 33.11
N ALA A 163 4.76 5.63 32.36
CA ALA A 163 5.69 4.62 32.85
C ALA A 163 7.17 5.08 32.82
N GLY A 164 7.44 6.34 32.44
CA GLY A 164 8.80 6.88 32.38
C GLY A 164 9.57 6.53 31.10
N TYR A 165 8.93 5.91 30.11
CA TYR A 165 9.55 5.60 28.83
C TYR A 165 9.40 6.73 27.82
N VAL A 166 10.41 6.89 26.96
CA VAL A 166 10.38 7.84 25.85
C VAL A 166 9.29 7.43 24.84
N PRO A 167 8.46 8.38 24.36
CA PRO A 167 7.54 8.15 23.24
C PRO A 167 8.28 7.72 21.98
N ILE A 168 7.66 6.84 21.20
CA ILE A 168 8.19 6.38 19.92
C ILE A 168 7.46 7.05 18.76
N GLN A 169 8.10 7.06 17.59
CA GLN A 169 7.48 7.49 16.33
C GLN A 169 7.58 6.35 15.33
N ILE A 170 6.65 6.29 14.38
CA ILE A 170 6.69 5.33 13.28
C ILE A 170 6.67 6.06 11.95
N GLY A 171 7.29 5.46 10.93
CA GLY A 171 7.11 5.81 9.53
C GLY A 171 6.24 4.74 8.87
N ILE A 172 5.26 5.15 8.07
CA ILE A 172 4.39 4.24 7.31
C ILE A 172 4.47 4.60 5.83
N GLY A 173 4.74 3.59 4.99
CA GLY A 173 4.70 3.69 3.53
C GLY A 173 3.65 2.77 2.94
N LEU A 174 2.84 3.29 2.01
CA LEU A 174 1.84 2.53 1.26
C LEU A 174 2.13 2.58 -0.24
N ASN A 175 1.96 1.44 -0.91
CA ASN A 175 1.91 1.39 -2.37
C ASN A 175 1.04 0.25 -2.89
N THR A 176 0.25 0.57 -3.90
CA THR A 176 -0.65 -0.34 -4.60
C THR A 176 -0.02 -0.84 -5.89
N GLY A 177 -0.14 -2.14 -6.16
CA GLY A 177 0.34 -2.72 -7.41
C GLY A 177 0.21 -4.23 -7.47
N MET A 178 0.62 -4.79 -8.60
CA MET A 178 0.65 -6.25 -8.79
C MET A 178 1.75 -6.90 -7.94
N VAL A 179 1.38 -7.97 -7.25
CA VAL A 179 2.27 -8.84 -6.47
C VAL A 179 1.95 -10.30 -6.76
N ILE A 180 2.96 -11.14 -6.59
CA ILE A 180 2.81 -12.59 -6.57
C ILE A 180 2.87 -13.03 -5.11
N ILE A 181 1.81 -13.68 -4.67
CA ILE A 181 1.75 -14.35 -3.37
C ILE A 181 2.00 -15.83 -3.65
N GLY A 182 2.97 -16.43 -2.97
CA GLY A 182 3.31 -17.82 -3.24
C GLY A 182 4.07 -18.49 -2.12
N THR A 183 4.43 -19.75 -2.36
CA THR A 183 5.28 -20.53 -1.46
C THR A 183 6.63 -20.80 -2.10
N VAL A 184 7.70 -20.50 -1.34
CA VAL A 184 9.09 -20.68 -1.74
C VAL A 184 9.84 -21.45 -0.66
N GLY A 185 10.92 -22.13 -1.03
CA GLY A 185 11.75 -22.88 -0.09
C GLY A 185 12.14 -24.26 -0.59
N GLY A 186 12.41 -25.17 0.35
CA GLY A 186 12.78 -26.55 0.07
C GLY A 186 11.73 -27.54 0.58
N ALA A 187 11.90 -28.82 0.25
CA ALA A 187 10.93 -29.88 0.58
C ALA A 187 10.54 -29.96 2.07
N ASN A 188 11.43 -29.54 2.97
CA ASN A 188 11.23 -29.61 4.42
C ASN A 188 10.96 -28.26 5.09
N ARG A 189 11.03 -27.15 4.34
CA ARG A 189 10.79 -25.79 4.85
C ARG A 189 10.26 -24.90 3.73
N MET A 190 8.97 -24.63 3.79
CA MET A 190 8.29 -23.68 2.92
C MET A 190 8.02 -22.39 3.70
N ASP A 191 8.25 -21.26 3.07
CA ASP A 191 7.80 -19.95 3.51
C ASP A 191 6.76 -19.46 2.50
N SER A 192 5.66 -18.91 3.01
CA SER A 192 4.81 -18.10 2.15
C SER A 192 5.39 -16.69 2.10
N THR A 193 5.38 -16.12 0.90
CA THR A 193 5.99 -14.83 0.64
C THR A 193 5.19 -14.06 -0.39
N VAL A 194 5.24 -12.73 -0.24
CA VAL A 194 4.80 -11.81 -1.27
C VAL A 194 6.03 -11.27 -1.99
N ILE A 195 6.06 -11.42 -3.31
CA ILE A 195 7.16 -10.97 -4.16
C ILE A 195 6.58 -10.05 -5.21
N GLY A 196 7.21 -8.91 -5.43
CA GLY A 196 6.83 -8.01 -6.51
C GLY A 196 7.57 -6.70 -6.43
N ASP A 197 7.55 -5.97 -7.55
CA ASP A 197 8.05 -4.61 -7.60
C ASP A 197 7.32 -3.71 -6.59
N ALA A 198 6.03 -3.94 -6.41
CA ALA A 198 5.21 -3.16 -5.47
C ALA A 198 5.71 -3.27 -4.02
N VAL A 199 6.12 -4.47 -3.56
CA VAL A 199 6.64 -4.69 -2.20
C VAL A 199 7.93 -3.88 -1.98
N ASN A 200 8.85 -3.96 -2.94
CA ASN A 200 10.12 -3.23 -2.86
C ASN A 200 9.90 -1.72 -2.87
N LEU A 201 8.98 -1.22 -3.71
CA LEU A 201 8.63 0.20 -3.73
C LEU A 201 8.03 0.66 -2.40
N THR A 202 7.14 -0.13 -1.79
CA THR A 202 6.54 0.21 -0.49
C THR A 202 7.59 0.40 0.59
N SER A 203 8.57 -0.51 0.71
CA SER A 203 9.64 -0.39 1.71
C SER A 203 10.45 0.90 1.54
N ARG A 204 10.62 1.37 0.30
CA ARG A 204 11.37 2.60 -0.02
C ARG A 204 10.57 3.86 0.25
N ILE A 205 9.25 3.78 0.08
CA ILE A 205 8.33 4.85 0.47
C ILE A 205 8.31 4.99 1.98
N GLU A 206 8.26 3.88 2.72
CA GLU A 206 8.41 3.90 4.18
C GLU A 206 9.74 4.55 4.56
N GLU A 207 10.86 4.13 3.96
CA GLU A 207 12.17 4.71 4.25
C GLU A 207 12.22 6.23 3.98
N ALA A 208 11.54 6.69 2.93
CA ALA A 208 11.45 8.11 2.59
C ALA A 208 10.72 8.95 3.66
N THR A 209 9.89 8.34 4.51
CA THR A 209 9.26 9.02 5.65
C THR A 209 10.30 9.64 6.59
N LYS A 210 11.48 9.02 6.72
CA LYS A 210 12.60 9.48 7.56
C LYS A 210 13.20 10.76 6.99
N THR A 211 13.37 10.83 5.67
CA THR A 211 13.90 12.00 4.94
C THR A 211 12.98 13.21 5.08
N TYR A 212 11.68 13.03 4.83
CA TYR A 212 10.71 14.15 4.91
C TYR A 212 10.18 14.41 6.32
N ARG A 213 10.49 13.52 7.26
CA ARG A 213 10.01 13.50 8.65
C ARG A 213 8.49 13.45 8.80
N VAL A 214 7.77 12.96 7.80
CA VAL A 214 6.31 12.81 7.83
C VAL A 214 5.91 11.37 8.22
N PRO A 215 4.80 11.16 8.95
CA PRO A 215 4.50 9.83 9.48
C PRO A 215 3.92 8.85 8.44
N LEU A 216 3.26 9.34 7.39
CA LEU A 216 2.58 8.51 6.40
C LEU A 216 2.82 9.03 4.98
N LEU A 217 3.33 8.15 4.12
CA LEU A 217 3.51 8.37 2.69
C LEU A 217 2.74 7.33 1.88
N ILE A 218 2.14 7.78 0.79
CA ILE A 218 1.48 6.90 -0.20
C ILE A 218 2.08 7.16 -1.59
N SER A 219 2.13 6.11 -2.43
CA SER A 219 2.48 6.29 -3.84
C SER A 219 1.34 6.90 -4.65
N GLN A 220 1.66 7.41 -5.85
CA GLN A 220 0.68 7.76 -6.87
C GLN A 220 -0.32 6.63 -7.15
N ASN A 221 0.13 5.37 -7.14
CA ASN A 221 -0.74 4.23 -7.43
C ASN A 221 -1.81 4.08 -6.34
N THR A 222 -1.41 4.21 -5.07
CA THR A 222 -2.37 4.18 -3.96
C THR A 222 -3.34 5.35 -4.05
N LEU A 223 -2.85 6.57 -4.31
CA LEU A 223 -3.72 7.74 -4.49
C LEU A 223 -4.76 7.54 -5.59
N TYR A 224 -4.37 6.97 -6.73
CA TYR A 224 -5.26 6.74 -7.87
C TYR A 224 -6.28 5.63 -7.62
N ASP A 225 -5.95 4.66 -6.76
CA ASP A 225 -6.80 3.52 -6.40
C ASP A 225 -7.79 3.81 -5.27
N LEU A 226 -7.66 4.95 -4.56
CA LEU A 226 -8.66 5.39 -3.58
C LEU A 226 -10.04 5.59 -4.23
N VAL A 227 -11.13 5.42 -3.49
CA VAL A 227 -12.47 5.70 -4.03
C VAL A 227 -12.70 7.22 -4.14
N ASP A 228 -12.42 7.94 -3.06
CA ASP A 228 -12.59 9.39 -2.97
C ASP A 228 -11.41 10.01 -2.22
N PRO A 229 -10.35 10.46 -2.95
CA PRO A 229 -9.18 11.09 -2.34
C PRO A 229 -9.50 12.35 -1.53
N SER A 230 -10.65 13.01 -1.75
CA SER A 230 -11.00 14.26 -1.06
C SER A 230 -11.39 14.06 0.40
N LYS A 231 -11.61 12.82 0.83
CA LYS A 231 -11.88 12.45 2.23
C LYS A 231 -10.66 12.54 3.14
N TYR A 232 -9.47 12.55 2.54
CA TYR A 232 -8.20 12.53 3.26
C TYR A 232 -7.44 13.84 3.02
N ASP A 233 -6.63 14.23 4.00
CA ASP A 233 -5.72 15.34 3.88
C ASP A 233 -4.44 14.89 3.15
N ILE A 234 -4.49 14.96 1.81
CA ILE A 234 -3.39 14.52 0.94
C ILE A 234 -2.80 15.70 0.17
N ARG A 235 -1.47 15.76 0.07
CA ARG A 235 -0.77 16.69 -0.85
C ARG A 235 0.40 16.02 -1.55
N PHE A 236 0.74 16.50 -2.74
CA PHE A 236 1.96 16.06 -3.42
C PHE A 236 3.18 16.45 -2.59
N LEU A 237 4.12 15.52 -2.40
CA LEU A 237 5.30 15.76 -1.57
C LEU A 237 6.58 15.84 -2.40
N ASP A 238 6.89 14.82 -3.21
CA ASP A 238 8.10 14.79 -4.04
C ASP A 238 8.02 13.68 -5.09
N ARG A 239 8.98 13.64 -6.02
CA ARG A 239 9.31 12.48 -6.85
C ARG A 239 10.61 11.85 -6.38
N ILE A 240 10.55 10.69 -5.73
CA ILE A 240 11.75 10.02 -5.21
C ILE A 240 12.37 9.07 -6.26
N ARG A 241 13.69 9.16 -6.46
CA ARG A 241 14.45 8.14 -7.20
C ARG A 241 14.73 6.97 -6.28
N VAL A 242 14.18 5.81 -6.61
CA VAL A 242 14.44 4.58 -5.86
C VAL A 242 15.70 3.91 -6.43
N LYS A 243 16.63 3.52 -5.55
CA LYS A 243 17.85 2.82 -5.95
C LYS A 243 17.52 1.56 -6.76
N GLY A 244 18.14 1.42 -7.93
CA GLY A 244 17.86 0.31 -8.85
C GLY A 244 16.68 0.53 -9.79
N LYS A 245 16.03 1.70 -9.75
CA LYS A 245 15.01 2.12 -10.71
C LYS A 245 15.47 3.33 -11.51
N THR A 246 15.16 3.30 -12.80
CA THR A 246 15.44 4.38 -13.73
C THR A 246 14.42 5.51 -13.64
N GLN A 247 13.19 5.21 -13.22
CA GLN A 247 12.07 6.16 -13.18
C GLN A 247 11.76 6.58 -11.73
N PRO A 248 11.63 7.88 -11.46
CA PRO A 248 11.25 8.36 -10.14
C PRO A 248 9.74 8.19 -9.87
N LEU A 249 9.43 7.85 -8.64
CA LEU A 249 8.07 7.61 -8.14
C LEU A 249 7.54 8.85 -7.42
N SER A 250 6.34 9.28 -7.77
CA SER A 250 5.62 10.35 -7.09
C SER A 250 5.06 9.85 -5.76
N VAL A 251 5.35 10.58 -4.69
CA VAL A 251 4.90 10.29 -3.33
C VAL A 251 4.09 11.44 -2.77
N TYR A 252 3.09 11.09 -1.97
CA TYR A 252 2.14 12.01 -1.38
C TYR A 252 2.15 11.81 0.13
N GLU A 253 2.08 12.92 0.85
CA GLU A 253 1.90 12.90 2.30
C GLU A 253 0.41 12.82 2.61
N VAL A 254 0.05 11.93 3.54
CA VAL A 254 -1.27 11.91 4.19
C VAL A 254 -1.08 12.45 5.60
N PHE A 255 -1.66 13.61 5.89
CA PHE A 255 -1.41 14.35 7.13
C PHE A 255 -2.63 14.46 8.04
N ASP A 256 -3.58 13.52 7.89
CA ASP A 256 -4.77 13.41 8.73
C ASP A 256 -4.42 13.26 10.22
N ASN A 257 -3.34 12.55 10.58
CA ASN A 257 -2.92 12.39 11.97
C ASN A 257 -2.10 13.58 12.52
N ASP A 258 -1.87 14.64 11.74
CA ASP A 258 -1.14 15.79 12.30
C ASP A 258 -1.93 16.45 13.44
N PRO A 259 -1.24 17.02 14.45
CA PRO A 259 -1.89 17.84 15.46
C PRO A 259 -2.79 18.89 14.81
N ALA A 260 -3.98 19.12 15.37
CA ALA A 260 -5.01 19.93 14.72
C ALA A 260 -4.52 21.31 14.24
N ALA A 261 -3.62 21.95 15.00
CA ALA A 261 -2.99 23.21 14.60
C ALA A 261 -2.14 23.06 13.32
N LEU A 262 -1.26 22.07 13.26
CA LEU A 262 -0.42 21.79 12.09
C LEU A 262 -1.25 21.34 10.89
N ARG A 263 -2.22 20.45 11.10
CA ARG A 263 -3.13 19.98 10.03
C ARG A 263 -3.89 21.14 9.39
N ASN A 264 -4.45 22.03 10.21
CA ASN A 264 -5.16 23.22 9.71
C ASN A 264 -4.21 24.21 9.00
N ALA A 265 -2.99 24.39 9.53
CA ALA A 265 -1.97 25.22 8.89
C ALA A 265 -1.56 24.66 7.51
N LYS A 266 -1.32 23.35 7.42
CA LYS A 266 -1.04 22.64 6.15
C LYS A 266 -2.21 22.74 5.18
N ARG A 267 -3.46 22.60 5.63
CA ARG A 267 -4.65 22.80 4.78
C ARG A 267 -4.68 24.23 4.20
N ALA A 268 -4.40 25.24 5.03
CA ALA A 268 -4.39 26.64 4.61
C ALA A 268 -3.23 26.96 3.64
N SER A 269 -2.07 26.35 3.82
CA SER A 269 -0.89 26.55 2.96
C SER A 269 -0.82 25.62 1.75
N LYS A 270 -1.65 24.55 1.69
CA LYS A 270 -1.57 23.46 0.70
C LYS A 270 -1.41 23.95 -0.74
N ALA A 271 -2.30 24.80 -1.22
CA ALA A 271 -2.28 25.27 -2.61
C ALA A 271 -0.97 26.02 -2.93
N LYS A 272 -0.49 26.82 -1.98
CA LYS A 272 0.76 27.57 -2.10
C LYS A 272 1.98 26.65 -2.06
N PHE A 273 1.95 25.63 -1.21
CA PHE A 273 3.01 24.63 -1.11
C PHE A 273 3.12 23.84 -2.42
N GLU A 274 2.01 23.37 -2.98
CA GLU A 274 2.00 22.66 -4.26
C GLU A 274 2.44 23.55 -5.44
N GLU A 275 2.08 24.84 -5.42
CA GLU A 275 2.60 25.82 -6.38
C GLU A 275 4.11 26.06 -6.23
N ALA A 276 4.61 26.15 -5.00
CA ALA A 276 6.03 26.33 -4.73
C ALA A 276 6.85 25.14 -5.23
N ILE A 277 6.36 23.92 -5.02
CA ILE A 277 6.98 22.69 -5.55
C ILE A 277 6.94 22.68 -7.08
N ALA A 278 5.84 23.11 -7.69
CA ALA A 278 5.77 23.26 -9.14
C ALA A 278 6.85 24.24 -9.65
N CYS A 279 6.99 25.41 -9.02
CA CYS A 279 8.05 26.36 -9.35
C CYS A 279 9.46 25.76 -9.17
N TYR A 280 9.66 24.98 -8.11
CA TYR A 280 10.94 24.31 -7.85
C TYR A 280 11.31 23.34 -8.98
N HIS A 281 10.39 22.45 -9.38
CA HIS A 281 10.63 21.50 -10.47
C HIS A 281 10.71 22.16 -11.85
N MET A 282 10.08 23.32 -12.02
CA MET A 282 10.19 24.14 -13.25
C MET A 282 11.43 25.06 -13.26
N LYS A 283 12.34 24.91 -12.27
CA LYS A 283 13.61 25.66 -12.13
C LYS A 283 13.44 27.17 -11.89
N GLU A 284 12.27 27.59 -11.42
CA GLU A 284 12.00 28.96 -10.96
C GLU A 284 12.31 29.07 -9.46
N ILE A 285 13.55 28.76 -9.09
CA ILE A 285 13.97 28.60 -7.69
C ILE A 285 13.70 29.83 -6.82
N PRO A 286 14.00 31.07 -7.26
CA PRO A 286 13.72 32.25 -6.42
C PRO A 286 12.24 32.37 -6.04
N LEU A 287 11.33 32.13 -6.99
CA LEU A 287 9.88 32.16 -6.74
C LEU A 287 9.44 30.99 -5.85
N ALA A 288 9.99 29.79 -6.08
CA ALA A 288 9.72 28.64 -5.23
C ALA A 288 10.09 28.95 -3.76
N MET A 289 11.26 29.55 -3.52
CA MET A 289 11.74 29.90 -2.19
C MET A 289 10.89 30.98 -1.51
N GLU A 290 10.41 31.98 -2.27
CA GLU A 290 9.46 32.98 -1.77
C GLU A 290 8.18 32.32 -1.26
N LEU A 291 7.54 31.50 -2.10
CA LEU A 291 6.32 30.77 -1.75
C LEU A 291 6.51 29.79 -0.58
N LEU A 292 7.67 29.13 -0.50
CA LEU A 292 8.02 28.24 0.62
C LEU A 292 8.19 29.02 1.92
N THR A 293 8.80 30.20 1.87
CA THR A 293 8.96 31.08 3.04
C THR A 293 7.59 31.52 3.57
N GLU A 294 6.65 31.85 2.67
CA GLU A 294 5.27 32.11 3.06
C GLU A 294 4.59 30.88 3.66
N CYS A 295 4.80 29.69 3.10
CA CYS A 295 4.25 28.45 3.66
C CYS A 295 4.77 28.22 5.09
N ILE A 296 6.06 28.43 5.33
CA ILE A 296 6.69 28.31 6.66
C ILE A 296 6.13 29.36 7.64
N SER A 297 5.79 30.56 7.16
CA SER A 297 5.15 31.57 8.02
C SER A 297 3.77 31.15 8.53
N VAL A 298 3.04 30.35 7.75
CA VAL A 298 1.71 29.81 8.10
C VAL A 298 1.83 28.50 8.88
N ALA A 299 2.75 27.62 8.48
CA ALA A 299 3.00 26.31 9.05
C ALA A 299 4.50 26.14 9.40
N PRO A 300 4.99 26.71 10.52
CA PRO A 300 6.41 26.68 10.86
C PRO A 300 6.99 25.27 11.06
N ASP A 301 6.15 24.35 11.52
CA ASP A 301 6.51 22.95 11.77
C ASP A 301 6.35 22.05 10.53
N ASP A 302 6.05 22.63 9.36
CA ASP A 302 5.99 21.92 8.09
C ASP A 302 7.41 21.62 7.55
N ILE A 303 7.96 20.49 8.00
CA ILE A 303 9.33 20.06 7.66
C ILE A 303 9.56 19.95 6.14
N PRO A 304 8.67 19.34 5.34
CA PRO A 304 8.80 19.35 3.88
C PRO A 304 9.09 20.72 3.27
N ALA A 305 8.41 21.78 3.72
CA ALA A 305 8.64 23.14 3.21
C ALA A 305 10.07 23.62 3.49
N ARG A 306 10.59 23.31 4.68
CA ARG A 306 11.98 23.66 5.07
C ARG A 306 13.02 22.86 4.28
N ILE A 307 12.72 21.59 3.97
CA ILE A 307 13.60 20.76 3.13
C ILE A 307 13.73 21.37 1.74
N TYR A 308 12.61 21.75 1.11
CA TYR A 308 12.65 22.39 -0.21
C TYR A 308 13.35 23.75 -0.18
N LEU A 309 13.19 24.53 0.89
CA LEU A 309 13.90 25.80 1.03
C LEU A 309 15.43 25.61 1.06
N ALA A 310 15.91 24.67 1.89
CA ALA A 310 17.33 24.32 1.96
C ALA A 310 17.88 23.79 0.62
N ARG A 311 17.09 22.98 -0.10
CA ARG A 311 17.45 22.53 -1.45
C ARG A 311 17.50 23.68 -2.46
N GLY A 312 16.63 24.69 -2.31
CA GLY A 312 16.67 25.91 -3.11
C GLY A 312 17.98 26.67 -2.91
N ASP A 313 18.42 26.85 -1.66
CA ASP A 313 19.72 27.46 -1.33
C ASP A 313 20.89 26.68 -1.96
N GLU A 314 20.88 25.34 -1.84
CA GLU A 314 21.89 24.48 -2.46
C GLU A 314 21.92 24.62 -3.99
N TYR A 315 20.74 24.67 -4.63
CA TYR A 315 20.63 24.85 -6.08
C TYR A 315 21.20 26.18 -6.54
N LEU A 316 20.95 27.27 -5.82
CA LEU A 316 21.48 28.60 -6.17
C LEU A 316 23.02 28.64 -6.14
N VAL A 317 23.65 27.79 -5.32
CA VAL A 317 25.11 27.65 -5.27
C VAL A 317 25.63 26.67 -6.31
N ALA A 318 25.01 25.49 -6.42
CA ALA A 318 25.53 24.36 -7.18
C ALA A 318 25.07 24.31 -8.65
N GLY A 319 23.99 25.02 -8.98
CA GLY A 319 23.38 25.05 -10.32
C GLY A 319 22.68 23.74 -10.74
N HIS A 320 22.56 22.76 -9.84
CA HIS A 320 21.91 21.48 -10.08
C HIS A 320 21.19 21.01 -8.81
N HIS A 321 20.19 20.14 -8.96
CA HIS A 321 19.48 19.57 -7.81
C HIS A 321 20.32 18.45 -7.18
N THR A 322 20.59 18.55 -5.88
CA THR A 322 21.42 17.60 -5.10
C THR A 322 20.65 16.38 -4.62
N SER A 323 19.31 16.37 -4.69
CA SER A 323 18.50 15.19 -4.39
C SER A 323 17.10 15.25 -5.01
N THR A 324 16.54 14.04 -5.21
CA THR A 324 15.21 13.67 -5.73
C THR A 324 14.99 13.81 -7.24
N GLY A 325 14.12 12.95 -7.76
CA GLY A 325 13.97 12.68 -9.18
C GLY A 325 13.51 13.90 -9.94
N GLU A 326 14.46 14.54 -10.62
CA GLU A 326 14.16 15.60 -11.55
C GLU A 326 13.04 15.15 -12.50
N LEU A 327 12.01 15.99 -12.63
CA LEU A 327 11.21 16.05 -13.82
C LEU A 327 12.15 16.52 -14.92
N ASP A 328 12.96 15.59 -15.44
CA ASP A 328 13.76 15.88 -16.60
C ASP A 328 12.78 16.28 -17.70
N ALA A 329 12.98 17.46 -18.29
CA ALA A 329 11.99 18.09 -19.15
C ALA A 329 11.67 17.25 -20.41
N SER A 330 12.49 16.23 -20.70
CA SER A 330 12.25 15.24 -21.73
C SER A 330 11.72 13.93 -21.14
N LEU A 331 10.40 13.75 -21.24
CA LEU A 331 9.86 12.41 -21.48
C LEU A 331 10.56 11.86 -22.71
N GLU A 332 11.28 10.75 -22.59
CA GLU A 332 11.90 10.04 -23.72
C GLU A 332 11.15 8.74 -24.02
N TRP A 333 10.89 8.46 -25.30
CA TRP A 333 10.24 7.22 -25.69
C TRP A 333 11.21 6.08 -25.49
N ARG A 334 10.81 5.06 -24.73
CA ARG A 334 11.66 3.93 -24.39
C ARG A 334 11.01 2.64 -24.85
N LYS A 335 11.85 1.66 -25.21
CA LYS A 335 11.39 0.30 -25.56
C LYS A 335 10.58 -0.37 -24.46
N GLU A 336 10.76 0.07 -23.21
CA GLU A 336 10.02 -0.39 -22.03
C GLU A 336 8.51 -0.10 -22.09
N PHE A 337 8.08 0.86 -22.92
CA PHE A 337 6.67 1.19 -23.16
C PHE A 337 6.02 0.34 -24.24
N LEU A 338 6.80 -0.46 -24.98
CA LEU A 338 6.25 -1.39 -25.97
C LEU A 338 5.68 -2.60 -25.24
N ILE A 339 4.42 -2.90 -25.51
CA ILE A 339 3.69 -4.03 -24.93
C ILE A 339 3.58 -5.21 -25.88
N GLY A 340 3.96 -5.03 -27.16
CA GLY A 340 4.01 -6.10 -28.17
C GLY A 340 2.73 -6.24 -28.99
N ILE A 341 1.81 -5.27 -28.92
CA ILE A 341 0.58 -5.21 -29.70
C ILE A 341 0.66 -3.96 -30.57
N GLU A 342 0.89 -4.15 -31.87
CA GLU A 342 1.24 -3.06 -32.81
C GLU A 342 0.25 -1.88 -32.79
N GLU A 343 -1.06 -2.16 -32.70
CA GLU A 343 -2.09 -1.13 -32.66
C GLU A 343 -2.00 -0.27 -31.39
N ILE A 344 -1.77 -0.89 -30.22
CA ILE A 344 -1.65 -0.21 -28.94
C ILE A 344 -0.31 0.54 -28.86
N ASP A 345 0.78 -0.11 -29.26
CA ASP A 345 2.13 0.48 -29.28
C ASP A 345 2.17 1.77 -30.13
N LYS A 346 1.58 1.73 -31.33
CA LYS A 346 1.44 2.93 -32.19
C LYS A 346 0.56 4.01 -31.54
N SER A 347 -0.42 3.60 -30.73
CA SER A 347 -1.30 4.55 -30.06
C SER A 347 -0.63 5.26 -28.88
N HIS A 348 0.12 4.53 -28.07
CA HIS A 348 0.95 5.06 -27.00
C HIS A 348 2.05 5.97 -27.55
N GLU A 349 2.70 5.59 -28.65
CA GLU A 349 3.71 6.41 -29.31
C GLU A 349 3.12 7.71 -29.85
N ARG A 350 1.91 7.68 -30.44
CA ARG A 350 1.19 8.90 -30.86
C ARG A 350 0.85 9.80 -29.69
N LEU A 351 0.32 9.24 -28.59
CA LEU A 351 0.03 9.98 -27.36
C LEU A 351 1.30 10.68 -26.85
N PHE A 352 2.38 9.92 -26.74
CA PHE A 352 3.67 10.37 -26.25
C PHE A 352 4.27 11.50 -27.12
N ASN A 353 4.34 11.30 -28.44
CA ASN A 353 4.89 12.29 -29.37
C ASN A 353 4.07 13.58 -29.35
N ARG A 354 2.74 13.47 -29.26
CA ARG A 354 1.86 14.63 -29.20
C ARG A 354 1.99 15.39 -27.88
N VAL A 355 2.11 14.68 -26.76
CA VAL A 355 2.43 15.27 -25.46
C VAL A 355 3.74 16.06 -25.53
N ASN A 356 4.81 15.44 -26.00
CA ASN A 356 6.12 16.08 -26.08
C ASN A 356 6.13 17.30 -27.00
N ALA A 357 5.44 17.23 -28.14
CA ALA A 357 5.31 18.35 -29.05
C ALA A 357 4.53 19.54 -28.45
N LEU A 358 3.67 19.29 -27.45
CA LEU A 358 2.81 20.30 -26.83
C LEU A 358 3.36 20.84 -25.50
N ILE A 359 4.26 20.12 -24.81
CA ILE A 359 4.88 20.59 -23.56
C ILE A 359 5.65 21.90 -23.76
N SER A 360 6.41 22.04 -24.86
CA SER A 360 7.19 23.26 -25.10
C SER A 360 6.32 24.48 -25.46
N PRO A 361 5.33 24.39 -26.38
CA PRO A 361 4.42 25.49 -26.67
C PRO A 361 3.53 25.91 -25.50
N VAL A 362 3.06 24.98 -24.65
CA VAL A 362 2.19 25.31 -23.50
C VAL A 362 2.85 26.26 -22.51
N THR A 363 4.18 26.18 -22.37
CA THR A 363 4.95 27.14 -21.55
C THR A 363 5.08 28.53 -22.17
N LYS A 364 4.82 28.68 -23.49
CA LYS A 364 4.96 29.93 -24.26
C LYS A 364 3.64 30.56 -24.69
N ASP A 365 2.66 29.76 -25.11
CA ASP A 365 1.40 30.18 -25.75
C ASP A 365 0.22 30.33 -24.78
N GLY A 366 0.47 30.15 -23.48
CA GLY A 366 -0.47 30.51 -22.42
C GLY A 366 -1.56 29.46 -22.14
N LYS A 367 -2.57 29.87 -21.35
CA LYS A 367 -3.66 28.99 -20.84
C LYS A 367 -4.51 28.34 -21.94
N LYS A 368 -4.66 28.97 -23.11
CA LYS A 368 -5.44 28.41 -24.23
C LYS A 368 -4.79 27.15 -24.79
N ALA A 369 -3.48 27.19 -25.03
CA ALA A 369 -2.72 26.03 -25.50
C ALA A 369 -2.78 24.87 -24.48
N MET A 370 -2.77 25.17 -23.18
CA MET A 370 -2.98 24.18 -22.13
C MET A 370 -4.37 23.52 -22.24
N SER A 371 -5.43 24.32 -22.35
CA SER A 371 -6.79 23.79 -22.51
C SER A 371 -6.90 22.89 -23.75
N ASP A 372 -6.35 23.33 -24.89
CA ASP A 372 -6.38 22.55 -26.14
C ASP A 372 -5.62 21.22 -26.01
N LEU A 373 -4.47 21.22 -25.30
CA LEU A 373 -3.75 19.99 -24.96
C LEU A 373 -4.60 19.04 -24.11
N LEU A 374 -5.25 19.55 -23.07
CA LEU A 374 -6.07 18.74 -22.16
C LEU A 374 -7.28 18.11 -22.90
N VAL A 375 -7.90 18.86 -23.81
CA VAL A 375 -8.96 18.34 -24.69
C VAL A 375 -8.45 17.20 -25.57
N PHE A 376 -7.28 17.39 -26.19
CA PHE A 376 -6.65 16.34 -27.00
C PHE A 376 -6.36 15.09 -26.16
N LEU A 377 -5.77 15.24 -24.97
CA LEU A 377 -5.43 14.12 -24.09
C LEU A 377 -6.62 13.27 -23.73
N VAL A 378 -7.72 13.90 -23.29
CA VAL A 378 -8.95 13.20 -22.92
C VAL A 378 -9.55 12.48 -24.14
N GLY A 379 -9.66 13.15 -25.28
CA GLY A 379 -10.24 12.57 -26.50
C GLY A 379 -9.41 11.42 -27.08
N HIS A 380 -8.08 11.56 -27.11
CA HIS A 380 -7.17 10.52 -27.60
C HIS A 380 -7.19 9.30 -26.68
N ALA A 381 -7.11 9.51 -25.36
CA ALA A 381 -7.13 8.45 -24.37
C ALA A 381 -8.41 7.61 -24.45
N GLN A 382 -9.59 8.23 -24.56
CA GLN A 382 -10.86 7.51 -24.73
C GLN A 382 -10.87 6.56 -25.94
N SER A 383 -10.28 6.98 -27.07
CA SER A 383 -10.20 6.13 -28.24
C SER A 383 -9.22 4.96 -28.05
N CYS A 384 -8.10 5.17 -27.36
CA CYS A 384 -7.10 4.14 -27.08
C CYS A 384 -7.64 3.10 -26.10
N PHE A 385 -8.18 3.59 -24.99
CA PHE A 385 -8.72 2.77 -23.90
C PHE A 385 -9.79 1.82 -24.41
N ARG A 386 -10.69 2.28 -25.30
CA ARG A 386 -11.71 1.39 -25.89
C ARG A 386 -11.10 0.17 -26.61
N ILE A 387 -9.98 0.35 -27.33
CA ILE A 387 -9.32 -0.75 -28.04
C ILE A 387 -8.76 -1.76 -27.04
N GLU A 388 -8.04 -1.28 -26.03
CA GLU A 388 -7.47 -2.10 -24.96
C GLU A 388 -8.56 -2.85 -24.20
N GLU A 389 -9.63 -2.15 -23.81
CA GLU A 389 -10.78 -2.70 -23.09
C GLU A 389 -11.50 -3.79 -23.89
N ASP A 390 -11.72 -3.58 -25.18
CA ASP A 390 -12.33 -4.58 -26.05
C ASP A 390 -11.44 -5.83 -26.19
N LEU A 391 -10.11 -5.66 -26.24
CA LEU A 391 -9.16 -6.79 -26.28
C LEU A 391 -9.16 -7.56 -24.96
N MET A 392 -9.12 -6.87 -23.83
CA MET A 392 -9.18 -7.47 -22.49
C MET A 392 -10.47 -8.27 -22.27
N ARG A 393 -11.62 -7.71 -22.67
CA ARG A 393 -12.92 -8.41 -22.58
C ARG A 393 -12.97 -9.65 -23.44
N ARG A 394 -12.50 -9.55 -24.70
CA ARG A 394 -12.51 -10.67 -25.65
C ARG A 394 -11.68 -11.87 -25.18
N HIS A 395 -10.57 -11.62 -24.48
CA HIS A 395 -9.64 -12.67 -24.05
C HIS A 395 -9.73 -13.01 -22.55
N GLY A 396 -10.68 -12.43 -21.82
CA GLY A 396 -10.91 -12.77 -20.41
C GLY A 396 -9.77 -12.37 -19.47
N TYR A 397 -9.20 -11.16 -19.65
CA TYR A 397 -8.12 -10.68 -18.79
C TYR A 397 -8.56 -10.56 -17.32
N LYS A 398 -7.88 -11.28 -16.42
CA LYS A 398 -8.23 -11.40 -14.99
C LYS A 398 -8.31 -10.06 -14.25
N PHE A 399 -7.53 -9.06 -14.65
CA PHE A 399 -7.44 -7.77 -13.98
C PHE A 399 -8.22 -6.64 -14.69
N LEU A 400 -9.18 -7.00 -15.53
CA LEU A 400 -10.00 -6.08 -16.32
C LEU A 400 -10.61 -4.96 -15.48
N ASP A 401 -11.32 -5.26 -14.38
CA ASP A 401 -12.02 -4.22 -13.60
C ASP A 401 -11.06 -3.19 -12.99
N SER A 402 -9.91 -3.65 -12.49
CA SER A 402 -8.85 -2.76 -12.02
C SER A 402 -8.28 -1.89 -13.13
N HIS A 403 -8.07 -2.47 -14.31
CA HIS A 403 -7.53 -1.74 -15.47
C HIS A 403 -8.49 -0.64 -15.93
N LEU A 404 -9.80 -0.95 -15.98
CA LEU A 404 -10.85 0.02 -16.28
C LEU A 404 -10.90 1.17 -15.28
N GLN A 405 -10.68 0.87 -14.00
CA GLN A 405 -10.64 1.89 -12.97
C GLN A 405 -9.45 2.85 -13.15
N GLU A 406 -8.29 2.35 -13.59
CA GLU A 406 -7.12 3.18 -13.94
C GLU A 406 -7.42 4.09 -15.14
N HIS A 407 -8.04 3.56 -16.20
CA HIS A 407 -8.50 4.35 -17.36
C HIS A 407 -9.47 5.47 -16.94
N LYS A 408 -10.48 5.13 -16.14
CA LYS A 408 -11.46 6.08 -15.64
C LYS A 408 -10.78 7.19 -14.83
N ARG A 409 -9.87 6.83 -13.94
CA ARG A 409 -9.12 7.79 -13.10
C ARG A 409 -8.27 8.73 -13.94
N PHE A 410 -7.63 8.25 -15.01
CA PHE A 410 -6.90 9.11 -15.95
C PHE A 410 -7.82 10.19 -16.53
N ILE A 411 -8.98 9.79 -17.04
CA ILE A 411 -9.95 10.74 -17.62
C ILE A 411 -10.45 11.74 -16.58
N GLU A 412 -10.78 11.29 -15.37
CA GLU A 412 -11.20 12.16 -14.26
C GLU A 412 -10.13 13.21 -13.92
N ASN A 413 -8.87 12.79 -13.77
CA ASN A 413 -7.76 13.66 -13.42
C ASN A 413 -7.53 14.77 -14.47
N PHE A 414 -7.48 14.41 -15.75
CA PHE A 414 -7.28 15.40 -16.82
C PHE A 414 -8.52 16.28 -17.06
N THR A 415 -9.73 15.75 -16.83
CA THR A 415 -10.95 16.56 -16.87
C THR A 415 -10.98 17.59 -15.74
N ALA A 416 -10.62 17.21 -14.52
CA ALA A 416 -10.51 18.12 -13.39
C ALA A 416 -9.48 19.22 -13.66
N LEU A 417 -8.32 18.86 -14.20
CA LEU A 417 -7.27 19.82 -14.55
C LEU A 417 -7.72 20.80 -15.64
N LYS A 418 -8.54 20.34 -16.60
CA LYS A 418 -9.16 21.21 -17.61
C LYS A 418 -10.10 22.22 -16.97
N VAL A 419 -10.98 21.78 -16.07
CA VAL A 419 -11.90 22.68 -15.35
C VAL A 419 -11.13 23.73 -14.56
N GLU A 420 -10.03 23.35 -13.92
CA GLU A 420 -9.15 24.26 -13.19
C GLU A 420 -8.47 25.29 -14.11
N ALA A 421 -8.00 24.84 -15.29
CA ALA A 421 -7.41 25.70 -16.31
C ALA A 421 -8.41 26.74 -16.84
N ASP A 422 -9.64 26.30 -17.15
CA ASP A 422 -10.71 27.16 -17.65
C ASP A 422 -11.19 28.18 -16.61
N ALA A 423 -11.26 27.77 -15.34
CA ALA A 423 -11.64 28.65 -14.23
C ALA A 423 -10.56 29.69 -13.88
N ALA A 424 -9.38 29.60 -14.50
CA ALA A 424 -8.21 30.45 -14.26
C ALA A 424 -7.75 30.54 -12.79
N LYS A 425 -8.15 29.57 -11.95
CA LYS A 425 -7.87 29.54 -10.50
C LYS A 425 -6.40 29.33 -10.17
N SER A 426 -5.65 28.71 -11.09
CA SER A 426 -4.26 28.34 -10.88
C SER A 426 -3.33 28.96 -11.92
N SER A 427 -2.05 29.07 -11.55
CA SER A 427 -1.02 29.55 -12.45
C SER A 427 -0.78 28.54 -13.58
N LEU A 428 -0.40 29.04 -14.76
CA LEU A 428 -0.08 28.19 -15.91
C LEU A 428 1.05 27.21 -15.60
N ARG A 429 1.99 27.61 -14.74
CA ARG A 429 3.12 26.80 -14.29
C ARG A 429 2.65 25.61 -13.47
N TYR A 430 1.82 25.87 -12.47
CA TYR A 430 1.23 24.82 -11.66
C TYR A 430 0.46 23.81 -12.53
N LEU A 431 -0.38 24.32 -13.45
CA LEU A 431 -1.11 23.45 -14.39
C LEU A 431 -0.15 22.65 -15.27
N SER A 432 0.94 23.25 -15.74
CA SER A 432 1.94 22.57 -16.59
C SER A 432 2.67 21.47 -15.82
N PHE A 433 3.10 21.77 -14.61
CA PHE A 433 3.71 20.80 -13.70
C PHE A 433 2.76 19.64 -13.40
N ARG A 434 1.50 19.91 -13.05
CA ARG A 434 0.48 18.89 -12.78
C ARG A 434 0.20 18.02 -14.00
N THR A 435 0.07 18.62 -15.18
CA THR A 435 -0.08 17.88 -16.45
C THR A 435 1.11 16.95 -16.68
N GLN A 436 2.34 17.46 -16.55
CA GLN A 436 3.54 16.65 -16.70
C GLN A 436 3.59 15.51 -15.68
N LEU A 437 3.35 15.80 -14.40
CA LEU A 437 3.35 14.83 -13.32
C LEU A 437 2.38 13.67 -13.60
N LEU A 438 1.12 13.98 -13.94
CA LEU A 438 0.12 12.97 -14.27
C LEU A 438 0.50 12.13 -15.50
N LEU A 439 1.08 12.75 -16.53
CA LEU A 439 1.55 12.04 -17.72
C LEU A 439 2.74 11.12 -17.39
N PHE A 440 3.72 11.61 -16.63
CA PHE A 440 4.83 10.78 -16.16
C PHE A 440 4.31 9.60 -15.34
N ASP A 441 3.41 9.83 -14.39
CA ASP A 441 2.84 8.77 -13.59
C ASP A 441 2.09 7.74 -14.45
N TRP A 442 1.39 8.20 -15.50
CA TRP A 442 0.72 7.32 -16.47
C TRP A 442 1.70 6.45 -17.26
N PHE A 443 2.74 7.05 -17.86
CA PHE A 443 3.73 6.29 -18.64
C PHE A 443 4.51 5.30 -17.78
N THR A 444 4.90 5.70 -16.57
CA THR A 444 5.77 4.92 -15.68
C THR A 444 5.00 3.88 -14.84
N GLY A 445 3.75 4.17 -14.50
CA GLY A 445 2.86 3.29 -13.76
C GLY A 445 2.06 2.40 -14.69
N HIS A 446 1.15 3.00 -15.47
CA HIS A 446 0.18 2.26 -16.27
C HIS A 446 0.82 1.60 -17.50
N ILE A 447 1.43 2.38 -18.40
CA ILE A 447 1.96 1.85 -19.67
C ILE A 447 3.11 0.86 -19.41
N ALA A 448 4.12 1.27 -18.64
CA ALA A 448 5.30 0.44 -18.40
C ALA A 448 5.03 -0.81 -17.54
N LYS A 449 3.96 -0.85 -16.74
CA LYS A 449 3.65 -1.97 -15.84
C LYS A 449 2.31 -2.63 -16.14
N THR A 450 1.20 -1.91 -15.99
CA THR A 450 -0.16 -2.45 -16.18
C THR A 450 -0.37 -2.91 -17.63
N ASP A 451 -0.11 -2.07 -18.62
CA ASP A 451 -0.30 -2.43 -20.04
C ASP A 451 0.71 -3.48 -20.48
N ARG A 452 1.93 -3.43 -19.95
CA ARG A 452 2.94 -4.47 -20.22
C ARG A 452 2.54 -5.83 -19.64
N HIS A 453 1.86 -5.84 -18.50
CA HIS A 453 1.30 -7.06 -17.93
C HIS A 453 0.14 -7.57 -18.80
N MET A 454 -0.80 -6.69 -19.17
CA MET A 454 -1.89 -6.99 -20.11
C MET A 454 -1.35 -7.50 -21.46
N GLY A 455 -0.35 -6.85 -22.03
CA GLY A 455 0.26 -7.22 -23.31
C GLY A 455 0.84 -8.62 -23.28
N ARG A 456 1.59 -8.97 -22.23
CA ARG A 456 2.09 -10.35 -22.03
C ARG A 456 0.98 -11.38 -21.97
N PHE A 457 -0.11 -11.07 -21.28
CA PHE A 457 -1.29 -11.93 -21.23
C PHE A 457 -1.91 -12.10 -22.62
N LEU A 458 -2.17 -11.00 -23.33
CA LEU A 458 -2.79 -11.02 -24.65
C LEU A 458 -1.92 -11.74 -25.69
N THR A 459 -0.60 -11.53 -25.69
CA THR A 459 0.32 -12.26 -26.59
C THR A 459 0.32 -13.78 -26.33
N SER A 460 -0.01 -14.21 -25.11
CA SER A 460 -0.15 -15.64 -24.79
C SER A 460 -1.53 -16.22 -25.10
N ALA A 461 -2.54 -15.35 -25.20
CA ALA A 461 -3.95 -15.74 -25.40
C ALA A 461 -4.41 -15.64 -26.87
N MET A 462 -3.74 -14.82 -27.67
CA MET A 462 -3.88 -14.70 -29.13
C MET A 462 -2.96 -15.69 -29.83
#